data_AF-A0A6P3RBH8-F1
#
_entry.id   AF-A0A6P3RBH8-F1
#
_cell.length_a   1.000
_cell.length_b   1.000
_cell.length_c   1.000
_cell.angle_alpha   90.00
_cell.angle_beta   90.00
_cell.angle_gamma   90.00
#
_symmetry.space_group_name_H-M   'P 1'
#
loop_
_entity.id
_entity.type
_entity.pdbx_description
1 polymer ?
#
loop_
_entity_poly.entity_id
_entity_poly.type
_entity_poly.pdbx_seq_one_letter_code
_entity_poly.pdbx_strand_id
1 'polypeptide(L)'
;MAARVGLLLRALPLLLWGGLDAQFAERVSRELRREAEAFLEKYGYLSEQVSKAPTSMQFSDAIREFQWVSQLPVSGVLDPATLRQMTRPRCGVADTDSQAAWTERVSTLFAGRRAKMRRKKRFTKQGTSPRLCNRYD
;
A
#
# COMPACT_ATOMS: atom_id res chain seq x y z
N MET A 1 13.00 -5.54 69.42
CA MET A 1 13.11 -6.23 68.11
C MET A 1 11.75 -6.31 67.40
N ALA A 2 11.05 -5.18 67.18
CA ALA A 2 9.69 -5.23 66.61
C ALA A 2 9.29 -3.97 65.83
N ALA A 3 10.24 -3.27 65.20
CA ALA A 3 9.95 -2.04 64.46
C ALA A 3 10.54 -2.01 63.04
N ARG A 4 11.03 -3.15 62.52
CA ARG A 4 11.63 -3.24 61.17
C ARG A 4 10.83 -4.13 60.20
N VAL A 5 9.76 -4.78 60.66
CA VAL A 5 8.98 -5.75 59.85
C VAL A 5 7.79 -5.09 59.11
N GLY A 6 7.35 -3.89 59.52
CA GLY A 6 6.20 -3.20 58.93
C GLY A 6 6.46 -2.52 57.58
N LEU A 7 7.73 -2.29 57.20
CA LEU A 7 8.09 -1.55 55.98
C LEU A 7 8.13 -2.43 54.71
N LEU A 8 8.28 -3.75 54.86
CA LEU A 8 8.33 -4.68 53.70
C LEU A 8 6.94 -5.08 53.17
N LEU A 9 5.86 -4.90 53.94
CA LEU A 9 4.50 -5.24 53.52
C LEU A 9 3.76 -4.11 52.76
N ARG A 10 4.34 -2.91 52.68
CA ARG A 10 3.73 -1.74 51.99
C ARG A 10 4.18 -1.58 50.53
N ALA A 11 5.21 -2.28 50.09
CA ALA A 11 5.72 -2.23 48.71
C ALA A 11 5.18 -3.34 47.79
N LEU A 12 4.66 -4.44 48.36
CA LEU A 12 4.07 -5.56 47.60
C LEU A 12 2.90 -5.17 46.67
N PRO A 13 1.99 -4.23 47.03
CA PRO A 13 0.87 -3.87 46.17
C PRO A 13 1.28 -3.14 44.89
N LEU A 14 2.42 -2.42 44.90
CA LEU A 14 2.87 -1.61 43.77
C LEU A 14 3.50 -2.45 42.64
N LEU A 15 4.11 -3.58 42.97
CA LEU A 15 4.62 -4.54 41.97
C LEU A 15 3.50 -5.37 41.33
N LEU A 16 2.41 -5.64 42.06
CA LEU A 16 1.28 -6.40 41.55
C LEU A 16 0.33 -5.55 40.69
N TRP A 17 0.17 -4.25 40.99
CA TRP A 17 -0.69 -3.35 40.21
C TRP A 17 -0.05 -2.98 38.85
N GLY A 18 1.27 -2.71 38.80
CA GLY A 18 1.96 -2.36 37.56
C GLY A 18 2.01 -3.48 36.50
N GLY A 19 1.92 -4.75 36.94
CA GLY A 19 1.87 -5.91 36.04
C GLY A 19 0.52 -6.07 35.31
N LEU A 20 -0.57 -5.55 35.87
CA LEU A 20 -1.90 -5.58 35.24
C LEU A 20 -2.00 -4.53 34.14
N ASP A 21 -1.47 -3.32 34.35
CA ASP A 21 -1.52 -2.23 33.38
C ASP A 21 -0.74 -2.55 32.10
N ALA A 22 0.44 -3.18 32.22
CA ALA A 22 1.24 -3.61 31.07
C ALA A 22 0.53 -4.69 30.22
N GLN A 23 -0.12 -5.64 30.88
CA GLN A 23 -0.88 -6.69 30.18
C GLN A 23 -2.12 -6.13 29.47
N PHE A 24 -2.79 -5.13 30.05
CA PHE A 24 -3.92 -4.46 29.41
C PHE A 24 -3.47 -3.64 28.19
N ALA A 25 -2.39 -2.88 28.31
CA ALA A 25 -1.84 -2.10 27.20
C ALA A 25 -1.44 -2.99 26.01
N GLU A 26 -0.88 -4.17 26.28
CA GLU A 26 -0.49 -5.09 25.21
C GLU A 26 -1.70 -5.69 24.49
N ARG A 27 -2.78 -6.04 25.21
CA ARG A 27 -4.02 -6.54 24.58
C ARG A 27 -4.69 -5.49 23.71
N VAL A 28 -4.83 -4.28 24.22
CA VAL A 28 -5.41 -3.15 23.46
C VAL A 28 -4.58 -2.86 22.21
N SER A 29 -3.25 -2.86 22.32
CA SER A 29 -2.36 -2.68 21.16
C SER A 29 -2.55 -3.77 20.09
N ARG A 30 -2.72 -5.04 20.51
CA ARG A 30 -3.00 -6.15 19.59
C ARG A 30 -4.37 -6.03 18.92
N GLU A 31 -5.39 -5.57 19.64
CA GLU A 31 -6.74 -5.33 19.10
C GLU A 31 -6.72 -4.21 18.06
N LEU A 32 -6.12 -3.06 18.40
CA LEU A 32 -5.97 -1.93 17.48
C LEU A 32 -5.22 -2.31 16.19
N ARG A 33 -4.20 -3.16 16.33
CA ARG A 33 -3.46 -3.68 15.18
C ARG A 33 -4.36 -4.54 14.29
N ARG A 34 -5.16 -5.44 14.86
CA ARG A 34 -6.09 -6.29 14.09
C ARG A 34 -7.16 -5.47 13.38
N GLU A 35 -7.70 -4.46 14.04
CA GLU A 35 -8.65 -3.52 13.43
C GLU A 35 -8.01 -2.75 12.27
N ALA A 36 -6.78 -2.28 12.45
CA ALA A 36 -6.03 -1.61 11.39
C ALA A 36 -5.71 -2.55 10.22
N GLU A 37 -5.34 -3.81 10.48
CA GLU A 37 -5.12 -4.82 9.44
C GLU A 37 -6.40 -5.05 8.62
N ALA A 38 -7.54 -5.28 9.28
CA ALA A 38 -8.83 -5.43 8.61
C ALA A 38 -9.25 -4.20 7.80
N PHE A 39 -8.94 -2.99 8.31
CA PHE A 39 -9.16 -1.75 7.56
C PHE A 39 -8.29 -1.70 6.29
N LEU A 40 -7.00 -1.97 6.42
CA LEU A 40 -6.06 -1.91 5.30
C LEU A 40 -6.39 -2.96 4.23
N GLU A 41 -6.85 -4.14 4.63
CA GLU A 41 -7.38 -5.15 3.70
C GLU A 41 -8.63 -4.66 2.98
N LYS A 42 -9.62 -4.15 3.73
CA LYS A 42 -10.88 -3.63 3.17
C LYS A 42 -10.67 -2.54 2.12
N TYR A 43 -9.69 -1.66 2.33
CA TYR A 43 -9.39 -0.55 1.43
C TYR A 43 -8.29 -0.84 0.41
N GLY A 44 -7.82 -2.10 0.35
CA GLY A 44 -6.88 -2.59 -0.68
C GLY A 44 -5.41 -2.21 -0.47
N TYR A 45 -5.03 -1.73 0.71
CA TYR A 45 -3.63 -1.49 1.07
C TYR A 45 -2.87 -2.78 1.39
N LEU A 46 -3.58 -3.81 1.86
CA LEU A 46 -3.05 -5.16 2.04
C LEU A 46 -3.73 -6.13 1.08
N SER A 47 -2.97 -7.08 0.56
CA SER A 47 -3.51 -8.18 -0.24
C SER A 47 -4.12 -9.21 0.70
N GLU A 48 -5.29 -9.72 0.34
CA GLU A 48 -6.11 -10.69 1.08
C GLU A 48 -5.46 -12.08 1.13
N GLN A 49 -4.15 -12.19 1.31
CA GLN A 49 -3.43 -13.46 1.18
C GLN A 49 -3.79 -14.37 2.35
N VAL A 50 -4.83 -15.17 2.11
CA VAL A 50 -5.69 -15.94 3.03
C VAL A 50 -4.96 -16.88 4.02
N SER A 51 -3.64 -17.00 3.94
CA SER A 51 -2.88 -17.97 4.73
C SER A 51 -1.77 -17.40 5.63
N LYS A 52 -1.41 -16.11 5.50
CA LYS A 52 -0.31 -15.56 6.30
C LYS A 52 -0.58 -14.14 6.75
N ALA A 53 -0.54 -13.93 8.08
CA ALA A 53 -0.57 -12.60 8.67
C ALA A 53 0.52 -11.72 8.01
N PRO A 54 0.19 -10.45 7.69
CA PRO A 54 1.12 -9.55 7.02
C PRO A 54 2.41 -9.43 7.84
N THR A 55 3.54 -9.48 7.14
CA THR A 55 4.84 -9.24 7.77
C THR A 55 4.85 -7.83 8.35
N SER A 56 5.55 -7.60 9.47
CA SER A 56 5.69 -6.26 10.08
C SER A 56 6.05 -5.17 9.06
N MET A 57 6.92 -5.51 8.10
CA MET A 57 7.33 -4.62 7.01
C MET A 57 6.16 -4.27 6.07
N GLN A 58 5.42 -5.29 5.60
CA GLN A 58 4.23 -5.10 4.75
C GLN A 58 3.17 -4.24 5.43
N PHE A 59 2.94 -4.46 6.73
CA PHE A 59 2.03 -3.65 7.53
C PHE A 59 2.51 -2.19 7.60
N SER A 60 3.80 -1.96 7.90
CA SER A 60 4.35 -0.61 7.98
C SER A 60 4.29 0.14 6.64
N ASP A 61 4.47 -0.58 5.53
CA ASP A 61 4.41 0.01 4.19
C ASP A 61 2.97 0.36 3.83
N ALA A 62 2.00 -0.51 4.12
CA ALA A 62 0.59 -0.21 3.96
C ALA A 62 0.15 1.01 4.79
N ILE A 63 0.67 1.16 6.01
CA ILE A 63 0.42 2.35 6.83
C ILE A 63 1.04 3.61 6.20
N ARG A 64 2.25 3.53 5.64
CA ARG A 64 2.87 4.67 4.94
C ARG A 64 2.01 5.13 3.77
N GLU A 65 1.52 4.20 2.96
CA GLU A 65 0.63 4.50 1.82
C GLU A 65 -0.67 5.17 2.29
N PHE A 66 -1.31 4.62 3.33
CA PHE A 66 -2.50 5.23 3.91
C PHE A 66 -2.25 6.63 4.46
N GLN A 67 -1.14 6.83 5.16
CA GLN A 67 -0.74 8.14 5.69
C GLN A 67 -0.53 9.15 4.56
N TRP A 68 0.13 8.72 3.48
CA TRP A 68 0.35 9.56 2.30
C TRP A 68 -0.97 9.98 1.64
N VAL A 69 -1.87 9.03 1.37
CA VAL A 69 -3.20 9.30 0.77
C VAL A 69 -4.05 10.19 1.69
N SER A 70 -3.99 9.96 3.00
CA SER A 70 -4.74 10.72 4.00
C SER A 70 -4.09 12.04 4.41
N GLN A 71 -2.97 12.44 3.79
CA GLN A 71 -2.20 13.66 4.10
C GLN A 71 -1.76 13.75 5.58
N LEU A 72 -1.44 12.60 6.16
CA LEU A 72 -0.83 12.51 7.49
C LEU A 72 0.70 12.48 7.36
N PRO A 73 1.44 12.82 8.44
CA PRO A 73 2.88 12.58 8.49
C PRO A 73 3.18 11.10 8.24
N VAL A 74 4.06 10.84 7.26
CA VAL A 74 4.42 9.47 6.86
C VAL A 74 5.48 8.93 7.82
N SER A 75 5.04 8.14 8.79
CA SER A 75 5.88 7.44 9.78
C SER A 75 5.98 5.93 9.49
N GLY A 76 4.92 5.34 8.93
CA GLY A 76 4.74 3.89 8.84
C GLY A 76 4.38 3.23 10.18
N VAL A 77 4.06 4.02 11.20
CA VAL A 77 3.68 3.56 12.54
C VAL A 77 2.19 3.82 12.75
N LEU A 78 1.55 2.94 13.52
CA LEU A 78 0.14 3.07 13.90
C LEU A 78 -0.03 4.16 14.97
N ASP A 79 0.10 5.42 14.55
CA ASP A 79 0.00 6.58 15.42
C ASP A 79 -1.46 6.85 15.83
N PRO A 80 -1.72 7.48 17.00
CA PRO A 80 -3.08 7.83 17.41
C PRO A 80 -3.81 8.73 16.40
N ALA A 81 -3.08 9.55 15.64
CA ALA A 81 -3.64 10.35 14.55
C ALA A 81 -4.10 9.48 13.38
N THR A 82 -3.31 8.47 13.00
CA THR A 82 -3.65 7.47 11.99
C THR A 82 -4.90 6.70 12.38
N LEU A 83 -4.98 6.22 13.62
CA LEU A 83 -6.15 5.51 14.15
C LEU A 83 -7.41 6.36 14.11
N ARG A 84 -7.33 7.61 14.57
CA ARG A 84 -8.46 8.57 14.46
C ARG A 84 -8.90 8.81 13.03
N GLN A 85 -8.01 8.70 12.06
CA GLN A 85 -8.30 8.89 10.64
C GLN A 85 -8.91 7.63 10.01
N MET A 86 -8.56 6.44 10.51
CA MET A 86 -9.15 5.15 10.12
C MET A 86 -10.57 4.96 10.66
N THR A 87 -10.88 5.48 11.85
CA THR A 87 -12.22 5.37 12.48
C THR A 87 -13.26 6.37 11.96
N ARG A 88 -12.87 7.32 11.10
CA ARG A 88 -13.82 8.25 10.49
C ARG A 88 -14.77 7.53 9.53
N PRO A 89 -16.05 7.94 9.46
CA PRO A 89 -16.98 7.39 8.47
C PRO A 89 -16.47 7.71 7.06
N ARG A 90 -16.51 6.71 6.17
CA ARG A 90 -16.01 6.77 4.79
C ARG A 90 -16.93 6.00 3.84
N CYS A 91 -16.72 6.18 2.54
CA CYS A 91 -17.30 5.29 1.54
C CYS A 91 -16.64 3.89 1.64
N GLY A 92 -17.32 2.86 1.14
CA GLY A 92 -16.80 1.48 1.11
C GLY A 92 -15.97 1.15 -0.13
N VAL A 93 -15.54 2.15 -0.89
CA VAL A 93 -14.74 1.97 -2.11
C VAL A 93 -13.27 1.87 -1.70
N ALA A 94 -12.51 0.96 -2.30
CA ALA A 94 -11.09 0.79 -2.00
C ALA A 94 -10.27 1.98 -2.51
N ASP A 95 -9.19 2.31 -1.81
CA ASP A 95 -8.33 3.46 -2.13
C ASP A 95 -7.33 3.12 -3.25
N THR A 96 -6.93 1.85 -3.38
CA THR A 96 -5.83 1.39 -4.24
C THR A 96 -6.26 0.75 -5.56
N ASP A 97 -7.56 0.46 -5.78
CA ASP A 97 -8.07 -0.11 -7.04
C ASP A 97 -7.73 0.75 -8.26
N SER A 98 -7.47 2.04 -8.03
CA SER A 98 -7.07 2.99 -9.06
C SER A 98 -5.63 2.82 -9.54
N GLN A 99 -4.74 2.15 -8.79
CA GLN A 99 -3.31 2.12 -9.09
C GLN A 99 -3.00 1.22 -10.28
N ALA A 100 -3.60 0.03 -10.37
CA ALA A 100 -3.44 -0.86 -11.54
C ALA A 100 -4.04 -0.23 -12.81
N ALA A 101 -5.21 0.40 -12.68
CA ALA A 101 -5.84 1.11 -13.79
C ALA A 101 -5.03 2.35 -14.25
N TRP A 102 -4.40 3.05 -13.30
CA TRP A 102 -3.51 4.17 -13.58
C TRP A 102 -2.21 3.74 -14.21
N THR A 103 -1.55 2.69 -13.70
CA THR A 103 -0.31 2.16 -14.29
C THR A 103 -0.55 1.66 -15.71
N GLU A 104 -1.69 1.00 -15.98
CA GLU A 104 -2.08 0.59 -17.34
C GLU A 104 -2.34 1.80 -18.25
N ARG A 105 -3.02 2.84 -17.76
CA ARG A 105 -3.19 4.10 -18.51
C ARG A 105 -1.86 4.76 -18.82
N VAL A 106 -0.94 4.81 -17.87
CA VAL A 106 0.38 5.42 -18.06
C VAL A 106 1.23 4.58 -19.01
N SER A 107 1.24 3.26 -18.86
CA SER A 107 1.99 2.33 -19.72
C SER A 107 1.53 2.43 -21.19
N THR A 108 0.22 2.50 -21.43
CA THR A 108 -0.35 2.64 -22.78
C THR A 108 0.02 3.96 -23.43
N LEU A 109 0.03 5.07 -22.69
CA LEU A 109 0.50 6.37 -23.19
C LEU A 109 1.97 6.31 -23.64
N PHE A 110 2.83 5.64 -22.88
CA PHE A 110 4.25 5.50 -23.22
C PHE A 110 4.49 4.47 -24.34
N ALA A 111 3.71 3.39 -24.41
CA ALA A 111 3.78 2.39 -25.48
C ALA A 111 3.41 2.97 -26.85
N GLY A 112 2.44 3.91 -26.89
CA GLY A 112 1.96 4.55 -28.11
C GLY A 112 3.00 5.38 -28.88
N ARG A 113 4.09 5.85 -28.24
CA ARG A 113 5.17 6.58 -28.92
C ARG A 113 6.12 5.67 -29.70
N ARG A 114 6.39 4.45 -29.22
CA ARG A 114 7.27 3.48 -29.91
C ARG A 114 6.63 2.92 -31.19
N ALA A 115 5.30 2.74 -31.20
CA ALA A 115 4.59 2.21 -32.37
C ALA A 115 4.59 3.19 -33.57
N LYS A 116 4.50 4.50 -33.32
CA LYS A 116 4.46 5.52 -34.37
C LYS A 116 5.79 5.70 -35.13
N MET A 117 6.92 5.32 -34.53
CA MET A 117 8.24 5.41 -35.20
C MET A 117 8.43 4.32 -36.28
N ARG A 118 7.65 3.22 -36.24
CA ARG A 118 7.70 2.13 -37.23
C ARG A 118 6.81 2.36 -38.46
N ARG A 119 6.50 3.62 -38.84
CA ARG A 119 5.85 3.91 -40.13
C ARG A 119 6.82 3.57 -41.26
N LYS A 120 6.77 2.32 -41.72
CA LYS A 120 7.59 1.77 -42.81
C LYS A 120 7.29 2.56 -44.09
N LYS A 121 8.30 3.22 -44.66
CA LYS A 121 8.16 3.93 -45.94
C LYS A 121 7.74 2.92 -47.02
N ARG A 122 6.59 3.13 -47.64
CA ARG A 122 6.18 2.37 -48.83
C ARG A 122 6.88 2.98 -50.03
N PHE A 123 7.92 2.31 -50.52
CA PHE A 123 8.48 2.64 -51.83
C PHE A 123 7.54 2.09 -52.90
N THR A 124 7.04 2.98 -53.76
CA THR A 124 6.39 2.59 -55.02
C THR A 124 7.47 2.03 -55.94
N LYS A 125 7.31 0.79 -56.43
CA LYS A 125 8.19 0.27 -57.48
C LYS A 125 7.91 1.07 -58.76
N GLN A 126 8.89 1.83 -59.23
CA GLN A 126 8.86 2.44 -60.55
C GLN A 126 8.83 1.32 -61.60
N GLY A 127 7.91 1.42 -62.55
CA GLY A 127 7.70 0.44 -63.61
C GLY A 127 8.93 0.31 -64.50
N THR A 128 9.27 -0.93 -64.82
CA THR A 128 10.31 -1.28 -65.79
C THR A 128 9.91 -0.81 -67.20
N SER A 129 10.73 0.08 -67.74
CA SER A 129 10.98 0.45 -69.15
C SER A 129 10.06 -0.18 -70.22
N PRO A 130 9.31 0.63 -71.00
CA PRO A 130 8.71 0.15 -72.25
C PRO A 130 9.81 -0.05 -73.30
N ARG A 131 9.91 -1.30 -73.79
CA ARG A 131 10.74 -1.67 -74.94
C ARG A 131 10.24 -0.98 -76.20
N LEU A 132 11.20 -0.44 -76.95
CA LEU A 132 11.27 -0.27 -78.42
C LEU A 132 9.99 -0.62 -79.19
N CYS A 133 9.30 0.38 -79.71
CA CYS A 133 8.46 0.23 -80.89
C CYS A 133 9.37 0.28 -82.13
N ASN A 134 9.54 -0.88 -82.77
CA ASN A 134 10.14 -0.98 -84.10
C ASN A 134 9.23 -0.28 -85.11
N ARG A 135 9.86 0.59 -85.90
CA ARG A 135 9.37 1.14 -87.15
C ARG A 135 9.44 0.04 -88.21
N TYR A 136 8.30 -0.35 -88.77
CA TYR A 136 8.25 -1.08 -90.03
C TYR A 136 7.37 -0.30 -91.02
N ASP A 137 8.02 -0.01 -92.15
CA ASP A 137 7.60 0.48 -93.47
C ASP A 137 6.61 1.65 -93.58
#